data_AF-A0A925ZTD5-F1
#
_entry.id   AF-A0A925ZTD5-F1
#
_cell.length_a   1.000
_cell.length_b   1.000
_cell.length_c   1.000
_cell.angle_alpha   90.00
_cell.angle_beta   90.00
_cell.angle_gamma   90.00
#
_symmetry.space_group_name_H-M   'P 1'
#
loop_
_entity.id
_entity.type
_entity.pdbx_description
1 polymer ?
#
loop_
_entity_poly.entity_id
_entity_poly.type
_entity_poly.pdbx_seq_one_letter_code
_entity_poly.pdbx_strand_id
1 'polypeptide(L)' 'MDSIEQWTDQLLEAEEKIAEAYELLAALQAELKDAGRKKDAQAIGEAVERLARYGRLFQDVRQSWAEPED' A
#
# COMPACT_ATOMS: atom_id res chain seq x y z
N MET A 1 14.90 -22.30 3.51
CA MET A 1 14.68 -20.86 3.57
C MET A 1 15.00 -20.42 4.97
N ASP A 2 15.83 -19.38 5.07
CA ASP A 2 15.98 -18.64 6.30
C ASP A 2 14.59 -18.07 6.69
N SER A 3 14.31 -17.94 7.99
CA SER A 3 13.04 -17.34 8.44
C SER A 3 12.88 -15.91 7.91
N ILE A 4 14.01 -15.21 7.74
CA ILE A 4 14.05 -13.86 7.16
C ILE A 4 13.63 -13.85 5.68
N GLU A 5 14.08 -14.82 4.87
CA GLU A 5 13.66 -14.95 3.48
C GLU A 5 12.13 -15.15 3.39
N GLN A 6 11.58 -16.03 4.23
CA GLN A 6 10.14 -16.29 4.26
C GLN A 6 9.33 -15.06 4.64
N TRP A 7 9.76 -14.30 5.65
CA TRP A 7 9.07 -13.07 6.05
C TRP A 7 9.19 -11.97 5.00
N THR A 8 10.33 -11.90 4.32
CA THR A 8 10.55 -10.97 3.20
C THR A 8 9.58 -11.26 2.05
N ASP A 9 9.41 -12.53 1.69
CA ASP A 9 8.44 -12.94 0.65
C ASP A 9 7.00 -12.59 1.04
N GLN A 10 6.62 -12.83 2.30
CA GLN A 10 5.28 -12.46 2.80
C GLN A 10 5.04 -10.95 2.78
N LEU A 11 6.07 -10.15 3.09
CA LEU A 11 5.98 -8.69 3.08
C LEU A 11 5.92 -8.14 1.65
N LEU A 12 6.68 -8.73 0.72
CA LEU A 12 6.56 -8.44 -0.72
C LEU A 12 5.15 -8.73 -1.24
N GLU A 13 4.58 -9.89 -0.91
CA GLU A 13 3.20 -10.22 -1.32
C GLU A 13 2.18 -9.22 -0.75
N ALA A 14 2.38 -8.76 0.49
CA ALA A 14 1.54 -7.74 1.09
C ALA A 14 1.70 -6.36 0.42
N GLU A 15 2.93 -5.97 0.06
CA GLU A 15 3.22 -4.74 -0.70
C GLU A 15 2.52 -4.73 -2.06
N GLU A 16 2.59 -5.84 -2.81
CA GLU A 16 1.91 -5.98 -4.12
C GLU A 16 0.40 -5.81 -3.99
N LYS A 17 -0.24 -6.51 -3.04
CA LYS A 17 -1.68 -6.42 -2.80
C LYS A 17 -2.12 -5.01 -2.36
N ILE A 18 -1.30 -4.32 -1.57
CA ILE A 18 -1.59 -2.94 -1.16
C ILE A 18 -1.44 -1.98 -2.35
N ALA A 19 -0.43 -2.17 -3.19
CA ALA A 19 -0.24 -1.37 -4.40
C ALA A 19 -1.44 -1.52 -5.35
N GLU A 20 -1.88 -2.76 -5.62
CA GLU A 20 -3.08 -3.03 -6.43
C GLU A 20 -4.34 -2.36 -5.87
N ALA A 21 -4.57 -2.50 -4.56
CA ALA A 21 -5.72 -1.88 -3.90
C ALA A 21 -5.65 -0.34 -3.94
N TYR A 22 -4.45 0.22 -3.76
CA TYR A 22 -4.23 1.67 -3.84
C TYR A 22 -4.56 2.19 -5.24
N GLU A 23 -4.04 1.55 -6.28
CA GLU A 23 -4.26 1.98 -7.67
C GLU A 23 -5.74 1.94 -8.05
N LEU A 24 -6.44 0.84 -7.72
CA LEU A 24 -7.87 0.70 -7.95
C LEU A 24 -8.69 1.78 -7.24
N LEU A 25 -8.44 2.00 -5.95
CA LEU A 25 -9.21 2.96 -5.17
C LEU A 25 -8.86 4.41 -5.53
N ALA A 26 -7.60 4.70 -5.88
CA ALA A 26 -7.19 6.03 -6.34
C ALA A 26 -7.84 6.38 -7.69
N ALA A 27 -7.89 5.43 -8.62
CA ALA A 27 -8.58 5.59 -9.90
C ALA A 27 -10.09 5.84 -9.69
N LEU A 28 -10.75 4.99 -8.88
CA LEU A 28 -12.16 5.18 -8.54
C LEU A 28 -12.41 6.54 -7.86
N GLN A 29 -11.52 6.96 -6.96
CA GLN A 29 -11.64 8.26 -6.31
C GLN A 29 -11.57 9.42 -7.32
N ALA A 30 -10.70 9.32 -8.32
CA ALA A 30 -10.60 10.31 -9.40
C ALA A 30 -11.88 10.35 -10.24
N GLU A 31 -12.38 9.19 -10.69
CA GLU A 31 -13.65 9.10 -11.44
C GLU A 31 -14.83 9.68 -10.67
N LEU A 32 -14.90 9.43 -9.36
CA LEU A 32 -15.95 10.00 -8.50
C LEU A 32 -15.83 11.52 -8.36
N LYS A 33 -14.61 12.08 -8.34
CA LYS A 33 -14.40 13.54 -8.34
C LYS A 33 -14.89 14.14 -9.66
N ASP A 34 -14.53 13.53 -10.78
CA ASP A 34 -14.90 13.97 -12.13
C ASP A 34 -16.41 13.87 -12.37
N ALA A 35 -17.06 12.84 -11.82
CA ALA A 35 -18.51 12.67 -11.85
C ALA A 35 -19.28 13.58 -10.86
N GLY A 36 -18.59 14.43 -10.09
CA GLY A 36 -19.21 15.32 -9.10
C GLY A 36 -19.69 14.62 -7.82
N ARG A 37 -19.37 13.34 -7.61
CA ARG A 37 -19.73 12.50 -6.45
C ARG A 37 -18.80 12.76 -5.25
N LYS A 38 -18.72 14.02 -4.82
CA LYS A 38 -17.73 14.50 -3.82
C LYS A 38 -17.75 13.73 -2.49
N LYS A 39 -18.94 13.35 -1.99
CA LYS A 39 -19.07 12.61 -0.71
C LYS A 39 -18.48 11.20 -0.80
N ASP A 40 -18.72 10.51 -1.91
CA ASP A 40 -18.20 9.16 -2.14
C ASP A 40 -16.68 9.19 -2.32
N ALA A 41 -16.18 10.16 -3.10
CA ALA A 41 -14.75 10.39 -3.27
C ALA A 41 -14.05 10.70 -1.94
N GLN A 42 -14.71 11.44 -1.03
CA GLN A 42 -14.18 11.72 0.29
C GLN A 42 -14.17 10.46 1.17
N ALA A 43 -15.22 9.64 1.14
CA ALA A 43 -15.31 8.41 1.91
C ALA A 43 -14.19 7.41 1.54
N ILE A 44 -13.81 7.35 0.26
CA ILE A 44 -12.71 6.49 -0.21
C ILE A 44 -11.33 7.12 0.07
N GLY A 45 -11.25 8.45 0.20
CA GLY A 45 -9.98 9.15 0.34
C GLY A 45 -9.15 8.73 1.54
N GLU A 46 -9.78 8.48 2.68
CA GLU A 46 -9.07 8.00 3.87
C GLU A 46 -8.43 6.61 3.64
N ALA A 47 -9.11 5.72 2.92
CA ALA A 47 -8.57 4.41 2.58
C ALA A 47 -7.37 4.53 1.62
N VAL A 48 -7.46 5.37 0.60
CA VAL A 48 -6.37 5.63 -0.36
C VAL A 48 -5.13 6.18 0.37
N GLU A 49 -5.31 7.16 1.26
CA GLU A 49 -4.21 7.72 2.04
C GLU A 49 -3.56 6.70 2.98
N ARG A 50 -4.36 5.84 3.62
CA ARG A 50 -3.84 4.78 4.50
C ARG A 50 -3.06 3.73 3.72
N LEU A 51 -3.56 3.29 2.57
CA LEU A 51 -2.85 2.34 1.71
C LEU A 51 -1.49 2.90 1.25
N ALA A 52 -1.43 4.16 0.84
CA ALA A 52 -0.19 4.83 0.47
C ALA A 52 0.82 4.96 1.65
N ARG A 53 0.33 5.00 2.89
CA ARG A 53 1.19 4.97 4.09
C ARG A 53 1.68 3.57 4.39
N TYR A 54 0.82 2.55 4.27
CA TYR A 54 1.20 1.17 4.51
C TYR A 54 2.22 0.66 3.49
N GLY A 55 2.08 1.00 2.20
CA GLY A 55 3.08 0.64 1.19
C GLY A 55 4.48 1.13 1.54
N ARG A 56 4.61 2.39 2.00
CA ARG A 56 5.88 2.94 2.48
C ARG A 56 6.39 2.25 3.74
N LEU A 57 5.52 2.06 4.73
CA LEU A 57 5.90 1.40 5.98
C LEU A 57 6.45 -0.01 5.74
N PHE A 58 5.82 -0.78 4.86
CA PHE A 58 6.24 -2.16 4.58
C PHE A 58 7.53 -2.21 3.78
N GLN A 59 7.70 -1.29 2.83
CA GLN A 59 8.97 -1.12 2.15
C GLN A 59 10.10 -0.82 3.14
N ASP A 60 9.88 0.10 4.11
CA ASP A 60 10.88 0.46 5.12
C ASP A 60 11.23 -0.75 6.01
N VAL A 61 10.23 -1.52 6.46
CA VAL A 61 10.42 -2.75 7.25
C VAL A 61 11.23 -3.77 6.45
N ARG A 62 10.90 -3.97 5.18
CA ARG A 62 11.62 -4.93 4.32
C ARG A 62 13.07 -4.52 4.11
N GLN A 63 13.33 -3.22 3.93
CA GLN A 63 14.68 -2.68 3.82
C GLN A 63 15.49 -2.91 5.10
N SER A 64 14.87 -2.76 6.28
CA SER A 64 15.55 -3.00 7.56
C SER A 64 16.02 -4.44 7.77
N TRP A 65 15.48 -5.41 7.03
CA TRP A 65 15.92 -6.81 7.08
C TRP A 65 17.02 -7.12 6.07
N ALA A 66 17.19 -6.28 5.05
CA ALA A 66 18.22 -6.43 4.02
C ALA A 66 19.54 -5.73 4.39
N GLU A 67 19.51 -4.79 5.33
CA GLU A 67 20.70 -4.15 5.88
C GLU A 67 21.35 -5.07 6.93
N PRO A 68 22.62 -5.49 6.77
CA PRO A 68 23.33 -6.20 7.82
C PRO A 68 23.49 -5.27 9.03
N GLU A 69 23.10 -5.72 10.22
CA GLU A 69 23.43 -5.04 11.48
C GLU A 69 24.96 -4.93 11.59
N ASP A 70 25.49 -3.69 11.63
CA ASP A 70 26.92 -3.39 11.85
C ASP A 70 27.45 -3.95 13.18
#